data_AF-D8M6K3-F1
#
_entry.id   AF-D8M6K3-F1
#
_cell.length_a   1.000
_cell.length_b   1.000
_cell.length_c   1.000
_cell.angle_alpha   90.00
_cell.angle_beta   90.00
_cell.angle_gamma   90.00
#
_symmetry.space_group_name_H-M   'P 1'
#
loop_
_entity.id
_entity.type
_entity.pdbx_description
1 polymer ?
#
loop_
_entity_poly.entity_id
_entity_poly.type
_entity_poly.pdbx_seq_one_letter_code
_entity_poly.pdbx_strand_id
1 'polypeptide(L)'
;MFRQVFNFLDKQKCGLVSCEKLGELVRISGFNPTEAEIANIKSRYSEKTGITFDEYIKLLSGLDCIATEDDIRGAFKVFDKYNDGKIKVDLLRNVLTRVGEPLTDREVDNFLEIMGMKDRDYIEYDALCSQLASYVYECL
;
A
#
# COMPACT_ATOMS: atom_id res chain seq x y z
N MET A 1 -8.62 -2.58 19.19
CA MET A 1 -8.78 -2.56 17.72
C MET A 1 -8.34 -3.87 17.07
N PHE A 2 -7.05 -4.23 17.07
CA PHE A 2 -6.54 -5.43 16.36
C PHE A 2 -7.25 -6.74 16.71
N ARG A 3 -7.64 -6.94 17.97
CA ARG A 3 -8.42 -8.14 18.37
C ARG A 3 -9.81 -8.20 17.72
N GLN A 4 -10.45 -7.06 17.50
CA GLN A 4 -11.75 -7.00 16.82
C GLN A 4 -11.62 -7.31 15.33
N VAL A 5 -10.57 -6.78 14.68
CA VAL A 5 -10.23 -7.08 13.29
C VAL A 5 -9.93 -8.56 13.09
N PHE A 6 -9.15 -9.17 13.99
CA PHE A 6 -8.87 -10.60 13.96
C PHE A 6 -10.16 -11.44 14.10
N ASN A 7 -10.99 -11.11 15.10
CA ASN A 7 -12.26 -11.82 15.33
C ASN A 7 -13.26 -11.64 14.17
N PHE A 8 -13.17 -10.54 13.42
CA PHE A 8 -13.99 -10.31 12.24
C PHE A 8 -13.68 -11.32 11.12
N LEU A 9 -12.41 -11.68 10.97
CA LEU A 9 -11.97 -12.66 9.96
C LEU A 9 -12.02 -14.12 10.44
N ASP A 10 -11.86 -14.35 11.75
CA ASP A 10 -12.08 -15.65 12.40
C ASP A 10 -13.59 -15.90 12.63
N LYS A 11 -14.32 -16.11 11.53
CA LYS A 11 -15.78 -16.34 11.55
C LYS A 11 -16.18 -17.58 12.36
N GLN A 12 -15.29 -18.57 12.45
CA GLN A 12 -15.54 -19.82 13.15
C GLN A 12 -15.17 -19.75 14.64
N LYS A 13 -14.55 -18.65 15.09
CA LYS A 13 -14.03 -18.48 16.46
C LYS A 13 -13.08 -19.60 16.86
N CYS A 14 -12.32 -20.12 15.91
CA CYS A 14 -11.36 -21.20 16.14
C CYS A 14 -10.00 -20.70 16.62
N GLY A 15 -9.81 -19.38 16.73
CA GLY A 15 -8.57 -18.74 17.13
C GLY A 15 -7.54 -18.63 16.00
N LEU A 16 -7.94 -18.93 14.76
CA LEU A 16 -7.08 -18.97 13.58
C LEU A 16 -7.70 -18.19 12.42
N VAL A 17 -6.89 -17.40 11.73
CA VAL A 17 -7.25 -16.78 10.45
C VAL A 17 -6.50 -17.49 9.33
N SER A 18 -7.19 -17.87 8.25
CA SER A 18 -6.54 -18.49 7.09
C SER A 18 -5.43 -17.61 6.53
N CYS A 19 -4.29 -18.22 6.17
CA CYS A 19 -3.16 -17.53 5.52
C CYS A 19 -3.58 -16.81 4.24
N GLU A 20 -4.62 -17.27 3.54
CA GLU A 20 -5.16 -16.61 2.34
C GLU A 20 -5.68 -15.20 2.65
N LYS A 21 -6.30 -15.03 3.82
CA LYS A 21 -6.89 -13.77 4.31
C LYS A 21 -5.89 -12.84 4.96
N LEU A 22 -4.60 -13.19 4.95
CA LEU A 22 -3.57 -12.39 5.61
C LEU A 22 -3.46 -10.98 5.03
N GLY A 23 -3.59 -10.82 3.71
CA GLY A 23 -3.58 -9.50 3.07
C GLY A 23 -4.74 -8.62 3.54
N GLU A 24 -5.95 -9.19 3.59
CA GLU A 24 -7.14 -8.52 4.12
C GLU A 24 -6.97 -8.18 5.61
N LEU A 25 -6.46 -9.11 6.42
CA LEU A 25 -6.21 -8.91 7.85
C LEU A 25 -5.28 -7.72 8.09
N VAL A 26 -4.18 -7.64 7.35
CA VAL A 26 -3.19 -6.56 7.49
C VAL A 26 -3.76 -5.23 6.98
N ARG A 27 -4.51 -5.22 5.87
CA ARG A 27 -5.15 -4.02 5.31
C ARG A 27 -6.23 -3.43 6.21
N ILE A 28 -7.12 -4.25 6.75
CA ILE A 28 -8.15 -3.80 7.72
C ILE A 28 -7.49 -3.26 9.00
N SER A 29 -6.27 -3.69 9.30
CA SER A 29 -5.50 -3.20 10.44
C SER A 29 -4.87 -1.82 10.21
N GLY A 30 -5.01 -1.25 9.00
CA GLY A 30 -4.49 0.06 8.65
C GLY A 30 -3.12 0.06 7.99
N PHE A 31 -2.59 -1.10 7.64
CA PHE A 31 -1.30 -1.23 6.95
C PHE A 31 -1.53 -1.49 5.46
N ASN A 32 -0.69 -0.94 4.59
CA ASN A 32 -0.82 -1.14 3.16
C ASN A 32 0.39 -1.84 2.54
N PRO A 33 0.66 -3.11 2.90
CA PRO A 33 1.75 -3.87 2.30
C PRO A 33 1.48 -4.17 0.83
N THR A 34 2.56 -4.23 0.07
CA THR A 34 2.62 -4.70 -1.32
C THR A 34 2.18 -6.16 -1.43
N GLU A 35 1.74 -6.59 -2.63
CA GLU A 35 1.38 -8.00 -2.84
C GLU A 35 2.61 -8.90 -2.69
N ALA A 36 3.79 -8.44 -3.10
CA ALA A 36 5.06 -9.10 -2.86
C ALA A 36 5.37 -9.29 -1.36
N GLU A 37 5.16 -8.27 -0.52
CA GLU A 37 5.32 -8.40 0.94
C GLU A 37 4.33 -9.39 1.52
N ILE A 38 3.05 -9.32 1.13
CA ILE A 38 2.04 -10.29 1.56
C ILE A 38 2.42 -11.71 1.12
N ALA A 39 2.90 -11.91 -0.10
CA ALA A 39 3.35 -13.21 -0.59
C ALA A 39 4.55 -13.73 0.21
N ASN A 40 5.53 -12.87 0.51
CA ASN A 40 6.67 -13.22 1.35
C ASN A 40 6.21 -13.63 2.76
N ILE A 41 5.32 -12.86 3.37
CA ILE A 41 4.79 -13.21 4.69
C ILE A 41 4.01 -14.52 4.61
N LYS A 42 3.09 -14.69 3.66
CA LYS A 42 2.34 -15.93 3.43
C LYS A 42 3.27 -17.15 3.31
N SER A 43 4.41 -17.01 2.62
CA SER A 43 5.39 -18.11 2.47
C SER A 43 5.91 -18.61 3.82
N ARG A 44 6.10 -17.73 4.81
CA ARG A 44 6.55 -18.06 6.18
C ARG A 44 5.50 -18.84 6.99
N TYR A 45 4.24 -18.77 6.59
CA TYR A 45 3.10 -19.46 7.23
C TYR A 45 2.50 -20.55 6.32
N SER A 46 3.16 -20.91 5.22
CA SER A 46 2.63 -21.84 4.21
C SER A 46 2.38 -23.26 4.74
N GLU A 47 3.15 -23.70 5.75
CA GLU A 47 2.96 -25.00 6.41
C GLU A 47 1.92 -24.98 7.54
N LYS A 48 1.36 -23.80 7.85
CA LYS A 48 0.38 -23.63 8.94
C LYS A 48 -1.04 -23.59 8.37
N THR A 49 -1.96 -24.17 9.13
CA THR A 49 -3.40 -24.14 8.83
C THR A 49 -4.02 -22.75 8.99
N GLY A 50 -3.35 -21.85 9.72
CA GLY A 50 -3.78 -20.49 9.93
C GLY A 50 -2.84 -19.73 10.85
N ILE A 51 -3.17 -18.46 11.06
CA ILE A 51 -2.38 -17.48 11.81
C ILE A 51 -3.10 -17.20 13.13
N THR A 52 -2.38 -17.31 14.23
CA THR A 52 -2.88 -16.99 15.57
C THR A 52 -2.86 -15.49 15.81
N PHE A 53 -3.61 -15.05 16.83
CA PHE A 53 -3.62 -13.63 17.20
C PHE A 53 -2.22 -13.10 17.57
N ASP A 54 -1.42 -13.87 18.30
CA ASP A 54 -0.07 -13.45 18.72
C ASP A 54 0.89 -13.32 17.54
N GLU A 55 0.78 -14.21 16.55
CA GLU A 55 1.57 -14.14 15.31
C GLU A 55 1.17 -12.94 14.46
N TYR A 56 -0.13 -12.64 14.41
CA TYR A 56 -0.64 -11.45 13.75
C TYR A 56 -0.09 -10.17 14.40
N ILE A 57 -0.05 -10.06 15.74
CA ILE A 57 0.56 -8.90 16.41
C ILE A 57 2.06 -8.80 16.12
N LYS A 58 2.79 -9.93 16.14
CA LYS A 58 4.22 -9.96 15.79
C LYS A 58 4.47 -9.50 14.36
N LEU A 59 3.62 -9.94 13.43
CA LEU A 59 3.67 -9.55 12.03
C LEU A 59 3.48 -8.03 11.89
N LEU A 60 2.43 -7.46 12.50
CA LEU A 60 2.18 -6.02 12.45
C LEU A 60 3.33 -5.19 13.03
N SER A 61 4.00 -5.72 14.06
CA SER A 61 5.14 -5.04 14.70
C SER A 61 6.40 -5.03 13.83
N GLY A 62 6.47 -5.88 12.81
CA GLY A 62 7.58 -5.96 11.86
C GLY A 62 7.27 -5.37 10.48
N LEU A 63 6.06 -4.84 10.29
CA LEU A 63 5.73 -4.06 9.10
C LEU A 63 6.12 -2.61 9.37
N ASP A 64 7.03 -2.09 8.55
CA ASP A 64 7.35 -0.67 8.61
C ASP A 64 6.10 0.15 8.29
N CYS A 65 5.94 1.22 9.06
CA CYS A 65 4.83 2.13 8.95
C CYS A 65 4.75 2.70 7.52
N ILE A 66 3.52 2.87 7.03
CA ILE A 66 3.13 3.64 5.84
C ILE A 66 4.23 4.62 5.39
N ALA A 67 4.65 4.52 4.13
CA ALA A 67 5.58 5.48 3.53
C ALA A 67 5.14 6.91 3.89
N THR A 68 6.00 7.63 4.60
CA THR A 68 5.65 8.97 5.07
C THR A 68 5.60 9.94 3.89
N GLU A 69 4.95 11.09 4.09
CA GLU A 69 4.96 12.16 3.08
C GLU A 69 6.39 12.53 2.67
N ASP A 70 7.35 12.48 3.60
CA ASP A 70 8.77 12.73 3.32
C ASP A 70 9.45 11.60 2.55
N ASP A 71 9.07 10.34 2.76
CA ASP A 71 9.57 9.21 1.96
C ASP A 71 9.07 9.32 0.51
N ILE A 72 7.80 9.68 0.34
CA ILE A 72 7.19 9.98 -0.95
C ILE A 72 7.93 11.17 -1.59
N ARG A 73 8.25 12.21 -0.81
CA ARG A 73 9.04 13.38 -1.26
C ARG A 73 10.41 13.04 -1.73
N GLY A 74 11.11 12.21 -0.96
CA GLY A 74 12.44 11.72 -1.27
C GLY A 74 12.44 10.96 -2.59
N ALA A 75 11.48 10.05 -2.78
CA ALA A 75 11.36 9.26 -4.00
C ALA A 75 11.09 10.13 -5.25
N PHE A 76 10.23 11.14 -5.13
CA PHE A 76 9.88 12.00 -6.28
C PHE A 76 10.93 13.06 -6.62
N LYS A 77 11.70 13.56 -5.65
CA LYS A 77 12.83 14.47 -5.90
C LYS A 77 13.90 13.87 -6.82
N VAL A 78 14.02 12.55 -6.88
CA VAL A 78 14.93 11.86 -7.82
C VAL A 78 14.53 12.12 -9.29
N PHE A 79 13.25 12.41 -9.55
CA PHE A 79 12.70 12.61 -10.88
C PHE A 79 12.55 14.09 -11.27
N ASP A 80 12.41 14.99 -10.30
CA ASP A 80 12.33 16.44 -10.52
C ASP A 80 13.74 17.06 -10.72
N LYS A 81 14.30 16.85 -11.92
CA LYS A 81 15.63 17.36 -12.30
C LYS A 81 15.74 18.88 -12.30
N TYR A 82 14.63 19.59 -12.42
CA TYR A 82 14.60 21.04 -12.53
C TYR A 82 14.17 21.71 -11.22
N ASN A 83 13.78 20.91 -10.21
CA ASN A 83 13.28 21.34 -8.92
C ASN A 83 12.11 22.35 -9.07
N ASP A 84 11.27 22.14 -10.09
CA ASP A 84 10.13 22.99 -10.42
C ASP A 84 8.83 22.53 -9.73
N GLY A 85 8.92 21.43 -8.95
CA GLY A 85 7.83 20.86 -8.18
C GLY A 85 6.80 20.12 -9.04
N LYS A 86 7.10 19.84 -10.32
CA LYS A 86 6.17 19.25 -11.28
C LYS A 86 6.73 17.98 -11.90
N ILE A 87 5.87 16.98 -12.05
CA ILE A 87 6.19 15.75 -12.79
C ILE A 87 5.26 15.63 -14.00
N LYS A 88 5.82 15.31 -15.17
CA LYS A 88 5.01 14.95 -16.35
C LYS A 88 4.21 13.70 -16.06
N VAL A 89 2.93 13.67 -16.42
CA VAL A 89 2.08 12.47 -16.24
C VAL A 89 2.68 11.25 -16.93
N ASP A 90 3.25 11.42 -18.13
CA ASP A 90 3.96 10.36 -18.85
C ASP A 90 5.17 9.82 -18.08
N LEU A 91 5.92 10.70 -17.39
CA LEU A 91 7.06 10.29 -16.59
C LEU A 91 6.59 9.52 -15.35
N LEU A 92 5.55 10.00 -14.68
CA LEU A 92 4.94 9.31 -13.55
C LEU A 92 4.47 7.90 -13.95
N ARG A 93 3.77 7.78 -15.09
CA ARG A 93 3.37 6.46 -15.65
C ARG A 93 4.57 5.56 -15.86
N ASN A 94 5.63 6.07 -16.48
CA ASN A 94 6.84 5.28 -16.72
C ASN A 94 7.52 4.82 -15.42
N VAL A 95 7.46 5.63 -14.36
CA VAL A 95 8.01 5.24 -13.04
C VAL A 95 7.13 4.17 -12.40
N LEU A 96 5.82 4.39 -12.32
CA LEU A 96 4.86 3.46 -11.70
C LEU A 96 4.79 2.11 -12.41
N THR A 97 5.12 2.04 -13.69
CA THR A 97 5.17 0.79 -14.48
C THR A 97 6.53 0.10 -14.49
N ARG A 98 7.58 0.69 -13.89
CA ARG A 98 8.96 0.16 -13.96
C ARG A 98 9.68 0.02 -12.62
N VAL A 99 9.30 0.79 -11.60
CA VAL A 99 10.03 0.89 -10.32
C VAL A 99 9.22 0.25 -9.20
N GLY A 100 9.88 -0.53 -8.35
CA GLY A 100 9.26 -1.18 -7.18
C GLY A 100 8.40 -2.38 -7.59
N GLU A 101 7.11 -2.34 -7.23
CA GLU A 101 6.10 -3.29 -7.70
C GLU A 101 5.34 -2.65 -8.88
N PRO A 102 5.73 -2.94 -10.13
CA PRO A 102 5.23 -2.21 -11.28
C PRO A 102 3.74 -2.45 -11.47
N LEU A 103 2.99 -1.36 -11.55
CA LEU A 103 1.58 -1.36 -11.90
C LEU A 103 1.41 -1.66 -13.40
N THR A 104 0.30 -2.29 -13.74
CA THR A 104 -0.14 -2.40 -15.13
C THR A 104 -0.63 -1.06 -15.66
N ASP A 105 -0.61 -0.85 -16.98
CA ASP A 105 -1.12 0.40 -17.59
C ASP A 105 -2.56 0.71 -17.15
N ARG A 106 -3.38 -0.33 -16.98
CA ARG A 106 -4.77 -0.21 -16.51
C ARG A 106 -4.85 0.25 -15.05
N GLU A 107 -3.98 -0.24 -14.18
CA GLU A 107 -3.93 0.18 -12.78
C GLU A 107 -3.45 1.63 -12.66
N VAL A 108 -2.49 2.04 -13.50
CA VAL A 108 -2.06 3.44 -13.58
C VAL A 108 -3.17 4.34 -14.10
N ASP A 109 -3.91 3.91 -15.14
CA ASP A 109 -5.07 4.68 -15.64
C ASP A 109 -6.12 4.88 -14.56
N ASN A 110 -6.47 3.80 -13.85
CA ASN A 110 -7.41 3.87 -12.73
C ASN A 110 -6.90 4.79 -11.63
N PHE A 111 -5.61 4.70 -11.27
CA PHE A 111 -4.99 5.57 -10.27
C PHE A 111 -5.08 7.05 -10.66
N LEU A 112 -4.69 7.39 -11.89
CA LEU A 112 -4.74 8.76 -12.40
C LEU A 112 -6.17 9.29 -12.51
N GLU A 113 -7.14 8.42 -12.81
CA GLU A 113 -8.55 8.77 -12.87
C GLU A 113 -9.14 9.03 -11.48
N ILE A 114 -8.87 8.17 -10.50
CA ILE A 114 -9.26 8.35 -9.10
C ILE A 114 -8.71 9.67 -8.54
N MET A 115 -7.47 10.01 -8.90
CA MET A 115 -6.82 11.25 -8.45
C MET A 115 -7.25 12.50 -9.23
N GLY A 116 -8.03 12.37 -10.31
CA GLY A 116 -8.43 13.51 -11.16
C GLY A 116 -7.25 14.14 -11.91
N MET A 117 -6.28 13.31 -12.29
CA MET A 117 -5.01 13.71 -12.92
C MET A 117 -4.83 13.21 -14.35
N LYS A 118 -5.73 12.35 -14.85
CA LYS A 118 -5.63 11.69 -16.15
C LYS A 118 -5.44 12.65 -17.33
N ASP A 119 -6.15 13.78 -17.32
CA ASP A 119 -6.15 14.75 -18.41
C ASP A 119 -5.16 15.92 -18.18
N ARG A 120 -4.21 15.76 -17.26
CA ARG A 120 -3.19 16.79 -16.98
C ARG A 120 -1.89 16.48 -17.71
N ASP A 121 -1.19 17.50 -18.17
CA ASP A 121 0.17 17.34 -18.71
C ASP A 121 1.20 17.14 -17.60
N TYR A 122 0.94 17.77 -16.43
CA TYR A 122 1.83 17.76 -15.27
C TYR A 122 1.03 17.63 -13.97
N ILE A 123 1.66 17.02 -12.98
CA ILE A 123 1.17 16.90 -11.61
C ILE A 123 2.10 17.66 -10.69
N GLU A 124 1.53 18.49 -9.83
CA GLU A 124 2.28 19.17 -8.77
C GLU A 124 2.53 18.20 -7.62
N TYR A 125 3.79 18.13 -7.19
CA TYR A 125 4.26 17.16 -6.22
C TYR A 125 3.51 17.25 -4.88
N ASP A 126 3.34 18.47 -4.34
CA ASP A 126 2.66 18.66 -3.05
C ASP A 126 1.17 18.30 -3.12
N ALA A 127 0.54 18.50 -4.28
CA ALA A 127 -0.85 18.10 -4.51
C ALA A 127 -0.98 16.57 -4.54
N LEU A 128 -0.07 15.87 -5.24
CA LEU A 128 -0.04 14.41 -5.27
C LEU A 128 0.13 13.82 -3.87
N CYS A 129 1.02 14.39 -3.07
CA CYS A 129 1.32 13.87 -1.73
C CYS A 129 0.19 14.16 -0.75
N SER A 130 -0.41 15.34 -0.83
CA SER A 130 -1.61 15.67 -0.05
C SER A 130 -2.78 14.74 -0.40
N GLN A 131 -2.98 14.43 -1.68
CA GLN A 131 -4.03 13.51 -2.11
C GLN A 131 -3.73 12.06 -1.70
N LEU A 132 -2.50 11.57 -1.90
CA LEU A 132 -2.09 10.25 -1.45
C LEU A 132 -2.24 10.10 0.06
N ALA A 133 -1.81 11.09 0.84
CA ALA A 133 -2.00 11.10 2.28
C ALA A 133 -3.50 11.04 2.63
N SER A 134 -4.34 11.89 2.02
CA SER A 134 -5.79 11.88 2.25
C SER A 134 -6.43 10.52 1.96
N TYR A 135 -6.07 9.88 0.85
CA TYR A 135 -6.59 8.56 0.49
C TYR A 135 -6.14 7.45 1.46
N VAL A 136 -4.92 7.56 2.00
CA VAL A 136 -4.40 6.62 2.99
C VAL A 136 -5.06 6.84 4.37
N TYR A 137 -5.34 8.09 4.73
CA TYR A 137 -6.01 8.44 6.00
C TYR A 137 -7.53 8.20 6.00
N GLU A 138 -8.22 8.30 4.85
CA GLU A 138 -9.65 7.96 4.75
C GLU A 138 -9.91 6.44 4.77
N CYS A 139 -8.88 5.63 4.52
CA CYS A 139 -8.96 4.17 4.64
C CYS A 139 -8.64 3.64 6.06
N LEU A 140 -8.32 4.53 7.01
CA LEU A 140 -8.05 4.25 8.43
C LEU A 140 -9.23 4.64 9.33
#